data_AF-A0A4Z0PJJ6-F1
#
_entry.id   AF-A0A4Z0PJJ6-F1
#
_cell.length_a   1.000
_cell.length_b   1.000
_cell.length_c   1.000
_cell.angle_alpha   90.00
_cell.angle_beta   90.00
_cell.angle_gamma   90.00
#
_symmetry.space_group_name_H-M   'P 1'
#
loop_
_entity.id
_entity.type
_entity.pdbx_description
1 polymer ?
#
loop_
_entity_poly.entity_id
_entity_poly.type
_entity_poly.pdbx_seq_one_letter_code
_entity_poly.pdbx_strand_id
1 'polypeptide(L)'
;MRNQLATAALILAATLGAQAQQKPSIIQPQDKTKATPRLNPVQERAKRLSDQMARDLRLNGYQATRLRSINEDKVAKMAAIEQKNAGNTRLIDEQCGAVCRERDQELRGVLSNSQYSAYYDSREEFYQYDKTYAKQTNAVFVKSVQNPLPASSKGAVIGQGRPAAPEQTR
;
A
#
# COMPACT_ATOMS: atom_id res chain seq x y z
N MET A 1 29.35 -46.04 61.27
CA MET A 1 29.45 -47.21 60.36
C MET A 1 29.42 -46.69 58.93
N ARG A 2 30.24 -47.27 58.05
CA ARG A 2 30.59 -46.78 56.70
C ARG A 2 29.68 -47.38 55.60
N ASN A 3 29.50 -46.59 54.55
CA ASN A 3 29.20 -46.93 53.13
C ASN A 3 27.74 -47.37 52.85
N GLN A 4 27.08 -46.92 51.77
CA GLN A 4 27.49 -47.11 50.38
C GLN A 4 27.10 -45.97 49.41
N LEU A 5 27.86 -45.95 48.31
CA LEU A 5 27.73 -45.14 47.11
C LEU A 5 26.50 -45.53 46.28
N ALA A 6 25.88 -44.55 45.60
CA ALA A 6 25.19 -44.81 44.34
C ALA A 6 25.43 -43.64 43.38
N THR A 7 25.89 -44.04 42.21
CA THR A 7 26.42 -43.27 41.09
C THR A 7 25.31 -42.74 40.17
N ALA A 8 25.63 -41.64 39.50
CA ALA A 8 25.27 -41.29 38.12
C ALA A 8 23.82 -40.84 37.81
N ALA A 9 23.71 -39.61 37.30
CA ALA A 9 23.42 -39.39 35.87
C ALA A 9 23.70 -37.93 35.50
N LEU A 10 24.74 -37.72 34.69
CA LEU A 10 24.90 -36.55 33.83
C LEU A 10 23.77 -36.56 32.80
N ILE A 11 22.98 -35.49 32.72
CA ILE A 11 22.15 -35.23 31.55
C ILE A 11 22.64 -33.98 30.83
N LEU A 12 22.90 -34.23 29.55
CA LEU A 12 23.45 -33.39 28.50
C LEU A 12 22.53 -32.24 28.08
N ALA A 13 23.20 -31.14 27.73
CA ALA A 13 23.11 -30.38 26.48
C ALA A 13 21.79 -29.66 26.07
N ALA A 14 22.01 -28.35 25.85
CA ALA A 14 21.50 -27.53 24.75
C ALA A 14 19.98 -27.32 24.63
N THR A 15 19.53 -26.24 25.27
CA THR A 15 18.41 -25.44 24.76
C THR A 15 18.81 -24.82 23.43
N LEU A 16 18.11 -25.16 22.34
CA LEU A 16 17.85 -24.34 21.13
C LEU A 16 17.12 -25.19 20.09
N GLY A 17 15.80 -25.17 20.18
CA GLY A 17 14.91 -25.67 19.13
C GLY A 17 13.74 -24.71 19.02
N ALA A 18 13.92 -23.62 18.28
CA ALA A 18 12.83 -22.72 17.91
C ALA A 18 11.84 -23.53 17.04
N GLN A 19 10.71 -23.92 17.63
CA GLN A 19 9.58 -24.43 16.87
C GLN A 19 8.98 -23.26 16.08
N ALA A 20 9.39 -23.13 14.83
CA ALA A 20 8.65 -22.35 13.85
C ALA A 20 7.30 -23.04 13.62
N GLN A 21 6.30 -22.72 14.45
CA GLN A 21 4.90 -22.99 14.12
C GLN A 21 4.54 -22.18 12.87
N GLN A 22 4.69 -22.81 11.70
CA GLN A 22 3.98 -22.37 10.51
C GLN A 22 2.48 -22.55 10.80
N LYS A 23 1.81 -21.44 11.14
CA LYS A 23 0.35 -21.39 11.13
C LYS A 23 -0.12 -21.81 9.73
N PRO A 24 -0.97 -22.83 9.61
CA PRO A 24 -1.63 -23.11 8.34
C PRO A 24 -2.37 -21.85 7.91
N SER A 25 -2.03 -21.33 6.74
CA SER A 25 -2.83 -20.29 6.09
C SER A 25 -4.13 -20.95 5.64
N ILE A 26 -5.11 -21.00 6.54
CA ILE A 26 -6.48 -21.35 6.19
C ILE A 26 -6.96 -20.23 5.28
N ILE A 27 -6.98 -20.49 3.98
CA ILE A 27 -7.69 -19.66 3.02
C ILE A 27 -9.17 -19.81 3.37
N GLN A 28 -9.68 -18.92 4.23
CA GLN A 28 -11.11 -18.82 4.48
C GLN A 28 -11.76 -18.29 3.20
N PRO A 29 -12.85 -18.90 2.71
CA PRO A 29 -13.64 -18.33 1.62
C PRO A 29 -14.09 -16.92 2.02
N GLN A 30 -13.57 -15.91 1.35
CA GLN A 30 -14.00 -14.53 1.59
C GLN A 30 -15.46 -14.39 1.18
N ASP A 31 -16.27 -13.93 2.13
CA ASP A 31 -17.62 -13.46 1.90
C ASP A 31 -17.59 -12.31 0.91
N LYS A 32 -18.21 -12.51 -0.26
CA LYS A 32 -18.28 -11.53 -1.37
C LYS A 32 -19.08 -10.28 -1.02
N THR A 33 -19.74 -10.24 0.14
CA THR A 33 -20.48 -9.07 0.64
C THR A 33 -19.65 -8.20 1.58
N LYS A 34 -18.51 -8.70 2.09
CA LYS A 34 -17.54 -7.83 2.76
C LYS A 34 -16.77 -7.08 1.69
N ALA A 35 -16.53 -5.79 1.93
CA ALA A 35 -15.62 -5.02 1.10
C ALA A 35 -14.31 -5.80 1.02
N THR A 36 -13.99 -6.32 -0.17
CA THR A 36 -12.65 -6.79 -0.47
C THR A 36 -11.68 -5.66 -0.11
N PRO A 37 -10.41 -5.96 0.25
CA PRO A 37 -9.37 -4.95 0.22
C PRO A 37 -9.22 -4.50 -1.25
N ARG A 38 -10.18 -3.72 -1.75
CA ARG A 38 -9.95 -2.83 -2.87
C ARG A 38 -8.73 -2.04 -2.45
N LEU A 39 -7.63 -2.23 -3.18
CA LEU A 39 -6.36 -1.58 -2.93
C LEU A 39 -6.61 -0.19 -2.37
N ASN A 40 -6.13 0.09 -1.16
CA ASN A 40 -6.13 1.46 -0.68
C ASN A 40 -5.22 2.23 -1.66
N PRO A 41 -5.77 3.11 -2.53
CA PRO A 41 -5.02 3.67 -3.65
C PRO A 41 -3.84 4.51 -3.15
N VAL A 42 -3.95 5.08 -1.95
CA VAL A 42 -2.88 5.80 -1.25
C VAL A 42 -1.74 4.86 -0.86
N GLN A 43 -2.06 3.69 -0.32
CA GLN A 43 -1.06 2.69 0.10
C GLN A 43 -0.32 2.10 -1.10
N GLU A 44 -1.04 1.82 -2.19
CA GLU A 44 -0.41 1.33 -3.43
C GLU A 44 0.50 2.40 -4.05
N ARG A 45 0.05 3.66 -4.08
CA ARG A 45 0.85 4.81 -4.51
C ARG A 45 2.15 4.92 -3.69
N ALA A 46 2.05 4.88 -2.36
CA ALA A 46 3.20 4.90 -1.46
C ALA A 46 4.15 3.71 -1.69
N LYS A 47 3.60 2.50 -1.86
CA LYS A 47 4.39 1.29 -2.14
C LYS A 47 5.16 1.42 -3.45
N ARG A 48 4.50 1.83 -4.54
CA ARG A 48 5.13 1.99 -5.86
C ARG A 48 6.26 3.00 -5.85
N LEU A 49 6.02 4.17 -5.23
CA LEU A 49 7.03 5.20 -5.08
C LEU A 49 8.23 4.69 -4.26
N SER A 50 7.95 4.02 -3.14
CA SER A 50 9.00 3.46 -2.28
C SER A 50 9.82 2.39 -2.98
N ASP A 51 9.18 1.50 -3.74
CA ASP A 51 9.87 0.45 -4.47
C ASP A 51 10.72 1.02 -5.61
N GLN A 52 10.26 2.09 -6.29
CA GLN A 52 11.05 2.80 -7.29
C GLN A 52 12.30 3.44 -6.66
N MET A 53 12.11 4.26 -5.63
CA MET A 53 13.21 4.92 -4.92
C MET A 53 14.19 3.91 -4.30
N ALA A 54 13.69 2.81 -3.75
CA ALA A 54 14.55 1.78 -3.15
C ALA A 54 15.48 1.12 -4.18
N ARG A 55 14.99 0.90 -5.41
CA ARG A 55 15.81 0.38 -6.52
C ARG A 55 16.83 1.40 -6.99
N ASP A 56 16.37 2.61 -7.31
CA ASP A 56 17.21 3.64 -7.95
C ASP A 56 18.32 4.11 -7.02
N LEU A 57 18.02 4.22 -5.71
CA LEU A 57 18.98 4.63 -4.69
C LEU A 57 19.76 3.45 -4.08
N ARG A 58 19.48 2.22 -4.54
CA ARG A 58 20.13 0.96 -4.10
C ARG A 58 20.11 0.83 -2.57
N LEU A 59 18.93 1.03 -1.98
CA LEU A 59 18.76 1.06 -0.54
C LEU A 59 18.94 -0.31 0.10
N ASN A 60 19.54 -0.35 1.28
CA ASN A 60 19.55 -1.56 2.10
C ASN A 60 18.19 -1.80 2.78
N GLY A 61 18.02 -2.96 3.42
CA GLY A 61 16.74 -3.34 4.04
C GLY A 61 16.23 -2.36 5.10
N TYR A 62 17.12 -1.80 5.92
CA TYR A 62 16.77 -0.80 6.93
C TYR A 62 16.28 0.49 6.26
N GLN A 63 17.04 1.01 5.31
CA GLN A 63 16.72 2.24 4.58
C GLN A 63 15.42 2.12 3.80
N ALA A 64 15.21 1.02 3.09
CA ALA A 64 13.98 0.76 2.34
C ALA A 64 12.75 0.67 3.26
N THR A 65 12.91 0.10 4.46
CA THR A 65 11.83 0.04 5.45
C THR A 65 11.47 1.42 5.99
N ARG A 66 12.48 2.24 6.33
CA ARG A 66 12.26 3.62 6.78
C ARG A 66 11.65 4.49 5.67
N LEU A 67 12.17 4.38 4.45
CA LEU A 67 11.64 5.06 3.28
C LEU A 67 10.15 4.74 3.06
N ARG A 68 9.76 3.47 3.18
CA ARG A 68 8.36 3.06 3.00
C ARG A 68 7.45 3.72 4.02
N SER A 69 7.84 3.73 5.29
CA SER A 69 7.08 4.40 6.35
C SER A 69 6.98 5.91 6.13
N ILE A 70 8.06 6.56 5.68
CA ILE A 70 8.05 7.99 5.34
C ILE A 70 7.08 8.24 4.19
N ASN A 71 7.19 7.48 3.10
CA ASN A 71 6.33 7.66 1.92
C ASN A 71 4.86 7.33 2.21
N GLU A 72 4.55 6.39 3.09
CA GLU A 72 3.18 6.11 3.53
C GLU A 72 2.54 7.36 4.19
N ASP A 73 3.26 8.03 5.11
CA ASP A 73 2.81 9.29 5.71
C ASP A 73 2.66 10.40 4.65
N LYS A 74 3.70 10.63 3.84
CA LYS A 74 3.74 11.74 2.89
C LYS A 74 2.71 11.60 1.78
N VAL A 75 2.54 10.41 1.22
CA VAL A 75 1.53 10.16 0.19
C VAL A 75 0.12 10.28 0.75
N ALA A 76 -0.12 9.87 2.01
CA ALA A 76 -1.40 10.10 2.67
C ALA A 76 -1.71 11.59 2.83
N LYS A 77 -0.71 12.39 3.25
CA LYS A 77 -0.84 13.86 3.32
C LYS A 77 -1.11 14.50 1.95
N MET A 78 -0.39 14.08 0.91
CA MET A 78 -0.62 14.56 -0.46
C MET A 78 -2.02 14.22 -0.96
N ALA A 79 -2.49 12.99 -0.75
CA ALA A 79 -3.84 12.58 -1.12
C ALA A 79 -4.92 13.40 -0.40
N ALA A 80 -4.72 13.71 0.89
CA ALA A 80 -5.63 14.57 1.65
C ALA A 80 -5.66 16.01 1.11
N ILE A 81 -4.51 16.56 0.72
CA ILE A 81 -4.39 17.88 0.07
C ILE A 81 -5.10 17.90 -1.28
N GLU A 82 -4.87 16.87 -2.11
CA GLU A 82 -5.49 16.69 -3.42
C GLU A 82 -7.02 16.63 -3.30
N GLN A 83 -7.53 15.88 -2.31
CA GLN A 83 -8.96 15.78 -2.04
C GLN A 83 -9.55 17.09 -1.54
N LYS A 84 -8.89 17.77 -0.58
CA LYS A 84 -9.37 19.01 0.04
C LYS A 84 -9.46 20.17 -0.95
N ASN A 85 -8.52 20.24 -1.89
CA ASN A 85 -8.39 21.36 -2.82
C ASN A 85 -8.75 20.97 -4.26
N ALA A 86 -9.59 19.96 -4.45
CA ALA A 86 -9.99 19.45 -5.75
C ALA A 86 -10.44 20.60 -6.68
N GLY A 87 -9.86 20.65 -7.89
CA GLY A 87 -10.09 21.72 -8.87
C GLY A 87 -9.16 22.94 -8.76
N ASN A 88 -8.34 23.06 -7.71
CA ASN A 88 -7.35 24.13 -7.56
C ASN A 88 -5.92 23.58 -7.67
N THR A 89 -5.48 23.31 -8.90
CA THR A 89 -4.17 22.68 -9.18
C THR A 89 -3.00 23.49 -8.63
N ARG A 90 -3.08 24.82 -8.66
CA ARG A 90 -2.00 25.69 -8.15
C ARG A 90 -1.79 25.49 -6.65
N LEU A 91 -2.88 25.48 -5.88
CA LEU A 91 -2.80 25.30 -4.42
C LEU A 91 -2.41 23.87 -4.05
N ILE A 92 -2.88 22.86 -4.81
CA ILE A 92 -2.45 21.48 -4.64
C ILE A 92 -0.93 21.38 -4.83
N ASP A 93 -0.39 21.93 -5.91
CA ASP A 93 1.03 21.84 -6.22
C ASP A 93 1.89 22.55 -5.17
N GLU A 94 1.45 23.72 -4.68
CA GLU A 94 2.14 24.45 -3.61
C GLU A 94 2.18 23.65 -2.29
N GLN A 95 1.04 23.09 -1.87
CA GLN A 95 0.93 22.35 -0.61
C GLN A 95 1.64 20.99 -0.70
N CYS A 96 1.50 20.26 -1.81
CA CYS A 96 2.25 19.03 -2.03
C CYS A 96 3.75 19.29 -2.11
N GLY A 97 4.18 20.43 -2.67
CA GLY A 97 5.57 20.86 -2.63
C GLY A 97 6.11 21.05 -1.21
N ALA A 98 5.27 21.48 -0.26
CA ALA A 98 5.64 21.54 1.16
C ALA A 98 5.84 20.13 1.74
N VAL A 99 4.95 19.19 1.44
CA VAL A 99 5.09 17.79 1.87
C VAL A 99 6.36 17.15 1.27
N CYS A 100 6.73 17.46 0.03
CA CYS A 100 7.99 17.03 -0.56
C CYS A 100 9.20 17.54 0.23
N ARG A 101 9.19 18.79 0.70
CA ARG A 101 10.27 19.33 1.56
C ARG A 101 10.36 18.63 2.91
N GLU A 102 9.23 18.23 3.51
CA GLU A 102 9.25 17.39 4.72
C GLU A 102 9.94 16.04 4.44
N ARG A 103 9.61 15.40 3.31
CA ARG A 103 10.25 14.14 2.89
C ARG A 103 11.76 14.31 2.72
N ASP A 104 12.20 15.39 2.10
CA ASP A 104 13.62 15.71 1.92
C ASP A 104 14.33 15.74 3.29
N GLN A 105 13.75 16.41 4.29
CA GLN A 105 14.33 16.50 5.63
C GLN A 105 14.41 15.13 6.33
N GLU A 106 13.34 14.33 6.26
CA GLU A 106 13.30 13.01 6.88
C GLU A 106 14.27 12.02 6.22
N LEU A 107 14.40 12.06 4.90
CA LEU A 107 15.32 11.19 4.17
C LEU A 107 16.79 11.51 4.43
N ARG A 108 17.13 12.76 4.77
CA ARG A 108 18.48 13.15 5.18
C ARG A 108 18.97 12.38 6.42
N GLY A 109 18.06 11.94 7.29
CA GLY A 109 18.38 11.15 8.48
C GLY A 109 18.44 9.63 8.24
N VAL A 110 18.07 9.16 7.04
CA VAL A 110 17.96 7.73 6.71
C VAL A 110 19.01 7.30 5.69
N LEU A 111 19.26 8.17 4.70
CA LEU A 111 20.15 7.90 3.59
C LEU A 111 21.60 8.24 3.95
N SER A 112 22.56 7.55 3.31
CA SER A 112 23.94 8.01 3.34
C SER A 112 24.07 9.32 2.56
N ASN A 113 25.18 10.05 2.75
CA ASN A 113 25.41 11.31 2.02
C ASN A 113 25.31 11.12 0.49
N SER A 114 25.92 10.07 -0.07
CA SER A 114 25.88 9.80 -1.51
C SER A 114 24.48 9.44 -2.00
N GLN A 115 23.73 8.64 -1.24
CA GLN A 115 22.34 8.29 -1.56
C GLN A 115 21.42 9.51 -1.46
N TYR A 116 21.64 10.38 -0.46
CA TYR A 116 20.88 11.60 -0.30
C TYR A 116 21.13 12.58 -1.44
N SER A 117 22.39 12.74 -1.89
CA SER A 117 22.70 13.55 -3.07
C SER A 117 22.00 13.00 -4.32
N ALA A 118 22.10 11.69 -4.57
CA ALA A 118 21.40 11.06 -5.70
C ALA A 118 19.88 11.23 -5.61
N TYR A 119 19.30 11.10 -4.42
CA TYR A 119 17.88 11.39 -4.18
C TYR A 119 17.54 12.85 -4.49
N TYR A 120 18.34 13.79 -4.00
CA TYR A 120 18.07 15.22 -4.14
C TYR A 120 18.09 15.65 -5.62
N ASP A 121 19.01 15.08 -6.41
CA ASP A 121 19.10 15.33 -7.85
C ASP A 121 17.90 14.73 -8.62
N SER A 122 17.35 13.60 -8.15
CA SER A 122 16.22 12.89 -8.79
C SER A 122 14.85 13.16 -8.15
N ARG A 123 14.76 14.05 -7.16
CA ARG A 123 13.52 14.25 -6.38
C ARG A 123 12.33 14.73 -7.21
N GLU A 124 12.58 15.50 -8.27
CA GLU A 124 11.55 15.95 -9.20
C GLU A 124 11.00 14.77 -10.01
N GLU A 125 11.87 13.86 -10.44
CA GLU A 125 11.47 12.65 -11.18
C GLU A 125 10.58 11.75 -10.29
N PHE A 126 10.94 11.57 -9.02
CA PHE A 126 10.11 10.83 -8.07
C PHE A 126 8.76 11.51 -7.81
N TYR A 127 8.73 12.85 -7.74
CA TYR A 127 7.49 13.59 -7.60
C TYR A 127 6.60 13.44 -8.85
N GLN A 128 7.17 13.54 -10.06
CA GLN A 128 6.42 13.35 -11.30
C GLN A 128 5.94 11.92 -11.49
N TYR A 129 6.74 10.92 -11.12
CA TYR A 129 6.37 9.51 -11.13
C TYR A 129 5.10 9.27 -10.29
N ASP A 130 5.09 9.82 -9.08
CA ASP A 130 3.98 9.73 -8.14
C ASP A 130 2.73 10.51 -8.64
N LYS A 131 2.92 11.77 -9.07
CA LYS A 131 1.86 12.63 -9.59
C LYS A 131 1.19 12.03 -10.84
N THR A 132 1.96 11.42 -11.72
CA THR A 132 1.45 10.76 -12.92
C THR A 132 0.59 9.56 -12.55
N TYR A 133 1.03 8.74 -11.60
CA TYR A 133 0.26 7.60 -11.11
C TYR A 133 -1.07 8.06 -10.48
N ALA A 134 -1.04 9.09 -9.62
CA ALA A 134 -2.24 9.62 -8.97
C ALA A 134 -3.30 10.10 -10.00
N LYS A 135 -2.86 10.79 -11.06
CA LYS A 135 -3.74 11.20 -12.17
C LYS A 135 -4.35 10.01 -12.90
N GLN A 136 -3.54 8.99 -13.20
CA GLN A 136 -4.00 7.77 -13.88
C GLN A 136 -5.01 7.00 -13.03
N THR A 137 -4.75 6.81 -11.74
CA THR A 137 -5.67 6.08 -10.85
C THR A 137 -7.01 6.80 -10.70
N ASN A 138 -7.00 8.13 -10.62
CA ASN A 138 -8.22 8.93 -10.60
C ASN A 138 -9.01 8.78 -11.91
N ALA A 139 -8.32 8.83 -13.07
CA ALA A 139 -8.96 8.63 -14.36
C ALA A 139 -9.55 7.22 -14.53
N VAL A 140 -8.84 6.18 -14.11
CA VAL A 140 -9.32 4.80 -14.15
C VAL A 140 -10.52 4.59 -13.22
N PHE A 141 -10.47 5.14 -12.00
CA PHE A 141 -11.59 5.07 -11.06
C PHE A 141 -12.84 5.75 -11.64
N VAL A 142 -12.72 7.01 -12.10
CA VAL A 142 -13.83 7.75 -12.72
C VAL A 142 -14.40 6.99 -13.92
N LYS A 143 -13.54 6.45 -14.80
CA LYS A 143 -13.98 5.65 -15.95
C LYS A 143 -14.72 4.37 -15.53
N SER A 144 -14.25 3.68 -14.49
CA SER A 144 -14.88 2.46 -13.97
C SER A 144 -16.25 2.71 -13.32
N VAL A 145 -16.48 3.91 -12.77
CA VAL A 145 -17.79 4.33 -12.24
C VAL A 145 -18.72 4.75 -13.38
N GLN A 146 -18.21 5.48 -14.37
CA GLN A 146 -19.02 5.95 -15.51
C GLN A 146 -19.42 4.81 -16.45
N ASN A 147 -18.54 3.82 -16.61
CA ASN A 147 -18.74 2.64 -17.45
C ASN A 147 -18.36 1.39 -16.66
N PRO A 148 -19.23 0.90 -15.76
CA PRO A 148 -18.97 -0.36 -15.08
C PRO A 148 -18.88 -1.44 -16.16
N LEU A 149 -17.85 -2.30 -16.06
CA LEU A 149 -17.81 -3.52 -16.87
C LEU A 149 -19.17 -4.23 -16.68
N PRO A 150 -19.80 -4.74 -17.75
CA PRO A 150 -21.05 -5.48 -17.61
C PRO A 150 -20.81 -6.55 -16.57
N ALA A 151 -21.69 -6.61 -15.56
CA ALA A 151 -21.64 -7.65 -14.56
C ALA A 151 -21.69 -8.99 -15.31
N SER A 152 -20.54 -9.62 -15.51
CA SER A 152 -20.45 -10.93 -16.15
C SER A 152 -20.96 -11.95 -15.16
N SER A 153 -22.28 -12.01 -15.01
CA SER A 153 -22.94 -13.26 -14.71
C SER A 153 -22.63 -14.18 -15.89
N LYS A 154 -22.05 -15.35 -15.63
CA LYS A 154 -22.09 -16.44 -16.60
C LYS A 154 -23.57 -16.78 -16.84
N GLY A 155 -24.23 -16.04 -17.73
CA GLY A 155 -25.58 -16.34 -18.24
C GLY A 155 -26.79 -15.80 -17.47
N ALA A 156 -26.70 -14.83 -16.55
CA ALA A 156 -27.90 -14.24 -15.97
C ALA A 156 -28.28 -12.95 -16.72
N VAL A 157 -29.21 -13.07 -17.67
CA VAL A 157 -29.87 -11.93 -18.31
C VAL A 157 -30.85 -11.32 -17.30
N ILE A 158 -30.53 -10.15 -16.76
CA ILE A 158 -31.55 -9.32 -16.09
C ILE A 158 -32.23 -8.50 -17.19
N GLY A 159 -33.37 -8.99 -17.67
CA GLY A 159 -34.22 -8.24 -18.58
C GLY A 159 -34.77 -6.98 -17.89
N GLN A 160 -34.73 -5.85 -18.56
CA GLN A 160 -35.41 -4.63 -18.12
C GLN A 160 -36.91 -4.95 -18.00
N GLY A 161 -37.46 -4.80 -16.79
CA GLY A 161 -38.90 -4.85 -16.56
C GLY A 161 -39.57 -3.75 -17.38
N ARG A 162 -40.30 -4.16 -18.41
CA ARG A 162 -41.18 -3.30 -19.21
C ARG A 162 -42.20 -2.65 -18.27
N PRO A 163 -42.36 -1.31 -18.24
CA PRO A 163 -43.45 -0.71 -17.48
C PRO A 163 -44.78 -1.13 -18.11
N ALA A 164 -45.69 -1.64 -17.29
CA ALA A 164 -47.05 -1.97 -17.70
C ALA A 164 -47.74 -0.71 -18.23
N ALA A 165 -48.30 -0.81 -19.43
CA ALA A 165 -49.15 0.23 -20.00
C ALA A 165 -50.48 0.31 -19.23
N PRO A 166 -51.05 1.49 -19.02
CA PRO A 166 -52.35 1.62 -18.36
C PRO A 166 -53.47 1.09 -19.26
N GLU A 167 -54.31 0.25 -18.67
CA GLU A 167 -55.52 -0.32 -19.25
C GLU A 167 -56.53 0.80 -19.53
N GLN A 168 -56.88 1.00 -20.80
CA GLN A 168 -57.94 1.92 -21.20
C GLN A 168 -59.30 1.25 -20.97
N THR A 169 -60.04 1.78 -20.00
CA THR A 169 -61.45 1.50 -19.75
C THR A 169 -62.30 1.87 -20.97
N ARG A 170 -63.23 0.99 -21.35
CA ARG A 170 -64.35 1.30 -22.23
C ARG A 170 -65.64 0.91 -21.57
#